data_AF-A0A0G4N3B9-F1
#
_entry.id   AF-A0A0G4N3B9-F1
#
_cell.length_a   1.000
_cell.length_b   1.000
_cell.length_c   1.000
_cell.angle_alpha   90.00
_cell.angle_beta   90.00
_cell.angle_gamma   90.00
#
_symmetry.space_group_name_H-M   'P 1'
#
loop_
_entity.id
_entity.type
_entity.pdbx_description
1 polymer ?
#
loop_
_entity_poly.entity_id
_entity_poly.type
_entity_poly.pdbx_seq_one_letter_code
_entity_poly.pdbx_strand_id
1 'polypeptide(L)' 'MGIKNLFQILKEEAPDAIKEGEIKNQFGRKVAIDASMSIYSFLIAKEKAQAKAKPRGA' A
#
# COMPACT_ATOMS: atom_id res chain seq x y z
N MET A 1 -6.54 8.66 -4.32
CA MET A 1 -6.51 7.64 -5.39
C MET A 1 -5.43 8.03 -6.39
N GLY A 2 -4.70 7.06 -6.95
CA GLY A 2 -3.58 7.31 -7.87
C GLY A 2 -3.96 7.19 -9.36
N ILE A 3 -2.94 7.14 -10.21
CA ILE A 3 -3.11 6.90 -11.66
C ILE A 3 -3.39 5.42 -11.89
N LYS A 4 -4.53 5.13 -12.53
CA LYS A 4 -4.95 3.77 -12.85
C LYS A 4 -3.90 3.09 -13.73
N ASN A 5 -3.54 1.85 -13.41
CA ASN A 5 -2.60 0.99 -14.15
C ASN A 5 -1.15 1.51 -14.30
N LEU A 6 -0.77 2.63 -13.66
CA LEU A 6 0.59 3.17 -13.78
C LEU A 6 1.67 2.15 -13.39
N PHE A 7 1.46 1.42 -12.29
CA PHE A 7 2.42 0.41 -11.82
C PHE A 7 2.64 -0.71 -12.84
N GLN A 8 1.59 -1.12 -13.56
CA GLN A 8 1.69 -2.18 -14.57
C GLN A 8 2.50 -1.70 -15.78
N ILE A 9 2.21 -0.50 -16.27
CA ILE A 9 2.94 0.10 -17.40
C ILE A 9 4.42 0.30 -17.04
N LEU A 10 4.73 0.81 -15.84
CA LEU A 10 6.12 0.95 -15.40
C LEU A 10 6.85 -0.39 -15.34
N LYS A 11 6.15 -1.47 -14.93
CA LYS A 11 6.72 -2.81 -14.89
C LYS A 11 7.02 -3.38 -16.28
N GLU A 12 6.18 -3.06 -17.26
CA GLU A 12 6.31 -3.57 -18.64
C GLU A 12 7.33 -2.75 -19.45
N GLU A 13 7.25 -1.42 -19.41
CA GLU A 13 8.00 -0.53 -20.29
C GLU A 13 9.26 0.08 -19.65
N ALA A 14 9.33 0.13 -18.31
CA ALA A 14 10.44 0.76 -17.58
C ALA A 14 10.80 0.03 -16.27
N PRO A 15 11.07 -1.29 -16.30
CA PRO A 15 11.28 -2.09 -15.10
C PRO A 15 12.41 -1.58 -14.21
N ASP A 16 13.45 -0.97 -14.79
CA ASP A 16 14.60 -0.41 -14.07
C ASP A 16 14.23 0.78 -13.15
N ALA A 17 13.06 1.39 -13.36
CA ALA A 17 12.53 2.43 -12.48
C ALA A 17 11.97 1.87 -11.15
N ILE A 18 11.74 0.56 -11.06
CA ILE A 18 11.18 -0.11 -9.88
C ILE A 18 12.32 -0.80 -9.13
N LYS A 19 12.47 -0.49 -7.84
CA LYS A 19 13.48 -1.09 -6.95
C LYS A 19 12.80 -1.73 -5.75
N GLU A 20 12.91 -3.05 -5.66
CA GLU A 20 12.48 -3.80 -4.49
C GLU A 20 13.61 -3.87 -3.46
N GLY A 21 13.26 -3.82 -2.17
CA GLY A 21 14.25 -3.86 -1.10
C GLY A 21 13.60 -3.97 0.28
N GLU A 22 14.39 -4.38 1.25
CA GLU A 22 13.92 -4.51 2.63
C GLU A 22 13.84 -3.17 3.35
N ILE A 23 12.86 -3.01 4.26
CA ILE A 23 12.70 -1.78 5.05
C ILE A 23 13.94 -1.43 5.87
N LYS A 24 14.69 -2.45 6.32
CA LYS A 24 15.93 -2.26 7.09
C LYS A 24 16.99 -1.47 6.31
N ASN A 25 16.97 -1.54 4.99
CA ASN A 25 17.90 -0.80 4.13
C ASN A 25 17.58 0.71 4.08
N GLN A 26 16.48 1.15 4.70
CA GLN A 26 16.05 2.55 4.75
C GLN A 26 16.24 3.19 6.14
N PHE A 27 16.79 2.47 7.13
CA PHE A 27 17.09 3.05 8.44
C PHE A 27 18.02 4.27 8.33
N GLY A 28 17.77 5.28 9.18
CA GLY A 28 18.51 6.56 9.17
C GLY A 28 18.07 7.55 8.10
N ARG A 29 17.16 7.19 7.19
CA ARG A 29 16.58 8.12 6.22
C ARG A 29 15.33 8.80 6.76
N LYS A 30 15.20 10.10 6.52
CA LYS A 30 13.96 10.84 6.71
C LYS A 30 13.10 10.66 5.47
N VAL A 31 11.86 10.22 5.65
CA VAL A 31 10.90 9.98 4.57
C VAL A 31 9.63 10.75 4.89
N ALA A 32 9.15 11.55 3.94
CA ALA A 32 7.85 12.20 4.06
C ALA A 32 6.75 11.16 3.80
N ILE A 33 5.74 11.14 4.67
CA ILE A 33 4.61 10.21 4.59
C ILE A 33 3.34 11.01 4.32
N ASP A 34 2.53 10.55 3.38
CA ASP A 34 1.17 11.08 3.19
C ASP A 34 0.26 10.58 4.32
N ALA A 35 -0.08 11.48 5.24
CA ALA A 35 -0.93 11.17 6.38
C ALA A 35 -2.36 10.78 5.95
N SER A 36 -2.90 11.44 4.93
CA SER A 36 -4.27 11.21 4.48
C SER A 36 -4.45 9.81 3.89
N MET A 37 -3.52 9.40 3.03
CA MET A 37 -3.51 8.06 2.44
C MET A 37 -3.26 6.97 3.49
N SER A 38 -2.42 7.26 4.49
CA SER A 38 -2.13 6.32 5.59
C SER A 38 -3.36 6.09 6.49
N ILE A 39 -4.05 7.15 6.89
CA ILE A 39 -5.27 7.05 7.71
C ILE A 39 -6.38 6.33 6.93
N TYR A 40 -6.60 6.71 5.68
CA TYR A 40 -7.63 6.07 4.83
C TYR A 40 -7.38 4.56 4.69
N SER A 41 -6.16 4.15 4.36
CA SER A 41 -5.82 2.73 4.20
C SER A 41 -5.96 1.94 5.50
N PHE A 42 -5.62 2.54 6.65
CA PHE A 42 -5.81 1.94 7.97
C PHE A 42 -7.29 1.66 8.28
N LEU A 43 -8.17 2.65 8.08
CA LEU A 43 -9.60 2.51 8.35
C LEU A 43 -10.24 1.42 7.48
N ILE A 44 -9.94 1.42 6.18
CA ILE A 44 -10.44 0.40 5.25
C ILE A 44 -9.94 -1.00 5.64
N ALA A 45 -8.67 -1.14 6.04
CA ALA A 45 -8.13 -2.42 6.49
C ALA A 45 -8.85 -2.93 7.74
N LYS A 46 -9.14 -2.04 8.70
CA LYS A 46 -9.89 -2.36 9.92
C LYS A 46 -11.30 -2.84 9.61
N GLU A 47 -12.02 -2.15 8.74
CA GLU A 47 -13.37 -2.56 8.31
C GLU A 47 -13.36 -3.95 7.65
N LYS A 48 -12.42 -4.17 6.72
CA LYS A 48 -12.26 -5.47 6.05
C LYS A 48 -11.92 -6.60 7.03
N ALA A 49 -11.13 -6.32 8.06
CA ALA A 49 -10.80 -7.30 9.10
C ALA A 49 -12.05 -7.65 9.95
N GLN A 50 -12.85 -6.66 10.34
CA GLN A 50 -14.07 -6.86 11.12
C GLN A 50 -15.16 -7.61 10.32
N ALA A 51 -15.32 -7.30 9.04
CA ALA A 51 -16.26 -8.01 8.17
C ALA A 51 -15.96 -9.51 8.05
N LYS A 52 -14.69 -9.92 8.19
CA LYS A 52 -14.28 -11.34 8.21
C LYS A 52 -14.54 -12.03 9.56
N ALA A 53 -14.64 -11.26 10.65
CA ALA A 53 -14.82 -11.79 12.00
C ALA A 53 -16.30 -11.98 12.41
N LYS A 54 -17.24 -11.39 11.67
CA LYS A 54 -18.67 -11.63 11.90
C LYS A 54 -18.99 -13.05 11.41
N PRO A 55 -19.53 -13.95 12.24
CA PRO A 55 -19.99 -15.25 11.76
C PRO A 55 -21.02 -14.95 10.68
N ARG A 56 -20.78 -15.47 9.47
CA ARG A 56 -21.85 -15.56 8.47
C ARG A 56 -22.93 -16.38 9.17
N GLY A 57 -24.10 -15.77 9.36
CA GLY A 57 -25.17 -16.31 10.19
C GLY A 57 -25.45 -17.77 9.88
N ALA A 58 -25.81 -18.50 10.94
CA ALA A 58 -26.44 -19.81 10.86
C ALA A 58 -27.68 -19.79 9.94
#